data_AF-A0A2I0D031-F1
#
_entry.id   AF-A0A2I0D031-F1
#
_cell.length_a   1.000
_cell.length_b   1.000
_cell.length_c   1.000
_cell.angle_alpha   90.00
_cell.angle_beta   90.00
_cell.angle_gamma   90.00
#
_symmetry.space_group_name_H-M   'P 1'
#
loop_
_entity.id
_entity.type
_entity.pdbx_description
1 polymer ?
#
loop_
_entity_poly.entity_id
_entity_poly.type
_entity_poly.pdbx_seq_one_letter_code
_entity_poly.pdbx_strand_id
1 'polypeptide(L)'
;MTKPQQRSGDDERKDTGKPAPVVYTADDVERIRREYDAKFSELEHRILKTIEKAVGPKQGEGTPLRMTMPQSSLSWIEKATPRQLIDLFGTSVAGGQKRPNPGTLFMAWGALFSSLFLSSSDLQNDIDTISREDRELLCRVIHDDCTRSGGKFVFTILQKGANLDRAALVVIANLSDLATVTQDGEPAIILLIKTCDKSIRPLLIEKAGKRLLAGVNDRDGIPALFSVFGLGDLSVYDIEAVEKVFTKEELKKVVPKTGLGRSAFDAYTEIATRLKESLAHQRKSFMNARAGAAAEAGNGKTGEDGAASAEGNGHNTDEPGEPGDTSILILVVDDSKILRSLLLQHLKNLGYENIIEAQTGDEAVVVAAEKHPYLVFMDINMPGKRDGIAAASEIRKTTDARVIFLTSCCNKETIDRARDIDPDGYILKPFSERNIRVALRLLR
;
A
#
# COMPACT_ATOMS: atom_id res chain seq x y z
N MET A 1 12.61 72.70 40.98
CA MET A 1 12.95 72.15 39.66
C MET A 1 12.54 70.68 39.63
N THR A 2 11.81 70.32 38.58
CA THR A 2 11.66 68.97 37.95
C THR A 2 11.08 67.78 38.73
N LYS A 3 9.94 67.33 38.15
CA LYS A 3 9.13 66.11 38.35
C LYS A 3 9.83 64.82 37.87
N PRO A 4 9.30 63.62 38.20
CA PRO A 4 9.80 62.34 37.71
C PRO A 4 9.29 62.02 36.29
N GLN A 5 10.08 61.32 35.47
CA GLN A 5 9.74 60.97 34.09
C GLN A 5 10.07 59.51 33.74
N GLN A 6 9.00 58.76 33.49
CA GLN A 6 8.72 57.73 32.48
C GLN A 6 9.80 57.13 31.53
N ARG A 7 9.48 55.87 31.13
CA ARG A 7 9.83 55.10 29.91
C ARG A 7 11.21 54.43 29.88
N SER A 8 11.43 53.31 29.21
CA SER A 8 10.63 52.29 28.51
C SER A 8 11.62 51.17 28.17
N GLY A 9 11.17 49.91 28.19
CA GLY A 9 11.97 48.81 27.68
C GLY A 9 12.14 48.92 26.16
N ASP A 10 13.34 48.58 25.69
CA ASP A 10 13.54 48.08 24.34
C ASP A 10 14.37 46.79 24.45
N ASP A 11 13.72 45.74 23.96
CA ASP A 11 14.10 44.34 23.93
C ASP A 11 15.13 44.17 22.80
N GLU A 12 16.40 43.95 23.15
CA GLU A 12 17.45 43.54 22.21
C GLU A 12 17.13 42.12 21.67
N ARG A 13 16.30 42.04 20.64
CA ARG A 13 16.23 40.84 19.80
C ARG A 13 17.49 40.76 18.96
N LYS A 14 18.41 39.91 19.39
CA LYS A 14 19.51 39.38 18.59
C LYS A 14 18.96 38.83 17.27
N ASP A 15 19.32 39.52 16.19
CA ASP A 15 19.22 39.05 14.82
C ASP A 15 20.04 37.76 14.67
N THR A 16 19.35 36.62 14.72
CA THR A 16 19.95 35.31 14.42
C THR A 16 19.92 35.16 12.92
N GLY A 17 21.02 35.56 12.27
CA GLY A 17 21.22 35.48 10.84
C GLY A 17 20.83 34.11 10.27
N LYS A 18 19.60 34.02 9.76
CA LYS A 18 19.21 32.98 8.83
C LYS A 18 19.84 33.34 7.49
N PRO A 19 20.58 32.43 6.83
CA PRO A 19 21.06 32.69 5.49
C PRO A 19 19.84 32.96 4.61
N ALA A 20 19.90 34.05 3.84
CA ALA A 20 18.85 34.38 2.88
C ALA A 20 18.61 33.17 1.96
N PRO A 21 17.36 32.89 1.57
CA PRO A 21 17.06 31.76 0.70
C PRO A 21 17.89 31.89 -0.58
N VAL A 22 18.63 30.82 -0.89
CA VAL A 22 19.45 30.77 -2.11
C VAL A 22 18.47 30.72 -3.28
N VAL A 23 18.31 31.85 -3.96
CA VAL A 23 17.51 31.97 -5.17
C VAL A 23 18.38 31.47 -6.32
N TYR A 24 18.12 30.24 -6.77
CA TYR A 24 18.79 29.67 -7.93
C TYR A 24 18.21 30.31 -9.19
N THR A 25 19.07 30.93 -9.99
CA THR A 25 18.68 31.45 -11.30
C THR A 25 18.51 30.29 -12.30
N ALA A 26 17.85 30.54 -13.43
CA ALA A 26 17.73 29.52 -14.49
C ALA A 26 19.11 28.99 -14.94
N ASP A 27 20.14 29.84 -14.94
CA ASP A 27 21.51 29.45 -15.24
C ASP A 27 22.16 28.61 -14.12
N ASP A 28 21.78 28.82 -12.85
CA ASP A 28 22.22 27.97 -11.75
C ASP A 28 21.59 26.59 -11.81
N VAL A 29 20.31 26.50 -12.16
CA VAL A 29 19.60 25.22 -12.34
C VAL A 29 20.20 24.45 -13.50
N GLU A 30 20.50 25.13 -14.61
CA GLU A 30 21.14 24.50 -15.78
C GLU A 30 22.59 24.08 -15.50
N ARG A 31 23.34 24.85 -14.70
CA ARG A 31 24.68 24.46 -14.21
C ARG A 31 24.62 23.25 -13.28
N ILE A 32 23.70 23.22 -12.32
CA ILE A 32 23.50 22.10 -11.39
C ILE A 32 23.05 20.85 -12.15
N ARG A 33 22.16 20.99 -13.13
CA ARG A 33 21.73 19.92 -14.02
C ARG A 33 22.90 19.35 -14.81
N ARG A 34 23.75 20.21 -15.41
CA ARG A 34 24.96 19.75 -16.12
C ARG A 34 25.99 19.09 -15.20
N GLU A 35 26.16 19.58 -13.97
CA GLU A 35 27.01 18.92 -12.98
C GLU A 35 26.45 17.56 -12.54
N TYR A 36 25.13 17.43 -12.41
CA TYR A 36 24.47 16.16 -12.10
C TYR A 36 24.53 15.19 -13.28
N ASP A 37 24.24 15.64 -14.50
CA ASP A 37 24.30 14.83 -15.72
C ASP A 37 25.74 14.40 -16.01
N ALA A 38 26.74 15.25 -15.73
CA ALA A 38 28.15 14.90 -15.83
C ALA A 38 28.56 13.86 -14.76
N LYS A 39 28.12 14.02 -13.50
CA LYS A 39 28.38 13.03 -12.43
C LYS A 39 27.65 11.72 -12.67
N PHE A 40 26.44 11.77 -13.23
CA PHE A 40 25.65 10.62 -13.61
C PHE A 40 26.31 9.89 -14.79
N SER A 41 26.75 10.61 -15.81
CA SER A 41 27.50 10.04 -16.95
C SER A 41 28.86 9.47 -16.52
N GLU A 42 29.54 10.09 -15.55
CA GLU A 42 30.80 9.58 -15.00
C GLU A 42 30.59 8.32 -14.14
N LEU A 43 29.48 8.27 -13.38
CA LEU A 43 29.06 7.09 -12.62
C LEU A 43 28.62 5.95 -13.55
N GLU A 44 27.85 6.26 -14.60
CA GLU A 44 27.41 5.32 -15.62
C GLU A 44 28.60 4.79 -16.43
N HIS A 45 29.55 5.66 -16.81
CA HIS A 45 30.80 5.24 -17.45
C HIS A 45 31.66 4.38 -16.50
N ARG A 46 31.74 4.69 -15.20
CA ARG A 46 32.44 3.84 -14.21
C ARG A 46 31.75 2.49 -14.02
N ILE A 47 30.43 2.45 -14.02
CA ILE A 47 29.64 1.22 -13.92
C ILE A 47 29.84 0.38 -15.18
N LEU A 48 29.73 0.96 -16.38
CA LEU A 48 29.95 0.28 -17.65
C LEU A 48 31.39 -0.22 -17.80
N LYS A 49 32.40 0.56 -17.41
CA LYS A 49 33.80 0.14 -17.43
C LYS A 49 34.11 -0.94 -16.39
N THR A 50 33.35 -0.99 -15.30
CA THR A 50 33.40 -2.07 -14.30
C THR A 50 32.72 -3.33 -14.84
N ILE A 51 31.63 -3.19 -15.58
CA ILE A 51 30.94 -4.28 -16.29
C ILE A 51 31.83 -4.84 -17.42
N GLU A 52 32.49 -4.00 -18.22
CA GLU A 52 33.43 -4.42 -19.27
C GLU A 52 34.69 -5.08 -18.70
N LYS A 53 35.20 -4.63 -17.54
CA LYS A 53 36.29 -5.33 -16.83
C LYS A 53 35.85 -6.64 -16.19
N ALA A 54 34.58 -6.76 -15.80
CA ALA A 54 34.03 -7.98 -15.21
C ALA A 54 33.63 -9.03 -16.26
N VAL A 55 33.37 -8.60 -17.50
CA VAL A 55 33.05 -9.45 -18.65
C VAL A 55 34.27 -9.49 -19.58
N GLY A 56 35.25 -10.34 -19.25
CA GLY A 56 36.30 -10.73 -20.21
C GLY A 56 35.71 -11.40 -21.47
N PRO A 57 36.45 -11.48 -22.59
CA PRO A 57 35.87 -11.82 -23.88
C PRO A 57 35.39 -13.28 -23.93
N LYS A 58 34.22 -13.47 -24.55
CA LYS A 58 33.51 -14.74 -24.71
C LYS A 58 34.32 -15.78 -25.51
N GLN A 59 34.45 -16.98 -24.94
CA GLN A 59 34.52 -18.31 -25.59
C GLN A 59 34.01 -19.32 -24.54
N GLY A 60 33.31 -20.42 -24.78
CA GLY A 60 32.88 -21.17 -25.94
C GLY A 60 31.97 -22.30 -25.41
N GLU A 61 31.47 -23.13 -26.32
CA GLU A 61 30.43 -24.16 -26.18
C GLU A 61 30.63 -25.23 -25.07
N GLY A 62 29.51 -25.79 -24.57
CA GLY A 62 29.39 -27.23 -24.28
C GLY A 62 29.35 -27.70 -22.81
N THR A 63 28.23 -28.37 -22.46
CA THR A 63 28.07 -29.49 -21.49
C THR A 63 27.88 -29.20 -19.98
N PRO A 64 27.29 -30.16 -19.21
CA PRO A 64 25.99 -30.04 -18.55
C PRO A 64 26.05 -29.45 -17.12
N LEU A 65 24.95 -28.80 -16.72
CA LEU A 65 24.75 -28.13 -15.43
C LEU A 65 25.03 -29.05 -14.23
N ARG A 66 26.22 -28.89 -13.66
CA ARG A 66 26.58 -29.36 -12.32
C ARG A 66 26.70 -28.11 -11.44
N MET A 67 25.59 -27.67 -10.84
CA MET A 67 25.63 -26.55 -9.89
C MET A 67 26.15 -27.04 -8.54
N THR A 68 27.43 -26.85 -8.29
CA THR A 68 27.99 -26.78 -6.93
C THR A 68 27.68 -25.41 -6.35
N MET A 69 26.95 -25.38 -5.22
CA MET A 69 26.58 -24.16 -4.49
C MET A 69 27.82 -23.30 -4.14
N PRO A 70 27.87 -22.01 -4.51
CA PRO A 70 28.96 -21.12 -4.10
C PRO A 70 28.88 -20.79 -2.60
N GLN A 71 30.05 -20.60 -1.97
CA GLN A 71 30.25 -20.38 -0.52
C GLN A 71 29.68 -19.06 0.05
N SER A 72 28.93 -18.27 -0.72
CA SER A 72 28.18 -17.10 -0.22
C SER A 72 26.78 -17.05 -0.84
N SER A 73 25.89 -17.93 -0.35
CA SER A 73 24.50 -18.09 -0.83
C SER A 73 23.73 -16.77 -1.00
N LEU A 74 24.03 -15.74 -0.22
CA LEU A 74 23.40 -14.41 -0.29
C LEU A 74 23.67 -13.70 -1.63
N SER A 75 24.93 -13.66 -2.07
CA SER A 75 25.32 -12.94 -3.30
C SER A 75 24.74 -13.54 -4.58
N TRP A 76 24.46 -14.85 -4.54
CA TRP A 76 23.80 -15.55 -5.64
C TRP A 76 22.30 -15.27 -5.65
N ILE A 77 21.63 -15.33 -4.49
CA ILE A 77 20.18 -15.07 -4.38
C ILE A 77 19.84 -13.66 -4.87
N GLU A 78 20.63 -12.66 -4.52
CA GLU A 78 20.42 -11.26 -4.92
C GLU A 78 20.47 -11.05 -6.44
N LYS A 79 21.18 -11.93 -7.17
CA LYS A 79 21.36 -11.85 -8.63
C LYS A 79 20.57 -12.91 -9.39
N ALA A 80 19.87 -13.79 -8.67
CA ALA A 80 19.16 -14.91 -9.25
C ALA A 80 17.88 -14.42 -9.94
N THR A 81 17.60 -14.97 -11.11
CA THR A 81 16.32 -14.77 -11.79
C THR A 81 15.18 -15.49 -11.05
N PRO A 82 13.92 -15.08 -11.23
CA PRO A 82 12.78 -15.78 -10.63
C PRO A 82 12.79 -17.28 -10.93
N ARG A 83 13.14 -17.68 -12.16
CA ARG A 83 13.22 -19.09 -12.53
C ARG A 83 14.29 -19.86 -11.75
N GLN A 84 15.47 -19.28 -11.56
CA GLN A 84 16.54 -19.89 -10.76
C GLN A 84 16.15 -20.03 -9.29
N LEU A 85 15.39 -19.08 -8.74
CA LEU A 85 14.85 -19.15 -7.39
C LEU A 85 13.81 -20.28 -7.27
N ILE A 86 12.91 -20.41 -8.25
CA ILE A 86 11.95 -21.52 -8.34
C ILE A 86 12.67 -22.89 -8.42
N ASP A 87 13.72 -23.00 -9.24
CA ASP A 87 14.49 -24.24 -9.36
C ASP A 87 15.18 -24.61 -8.03
N LEU A 88 15.65 -23.62 -7.25
CA LEU A 88 16.18 -23.83 -5.90
C LEU A 88 15.11 -24.45 -4.98
N PHE A 89 13.87 -23.96 -5.00
CA PHE A 89 12.75 -24.57 -4.28
C PHE A 89 12.46 -26.00 -4.76
N GLY A 90 12.63 -26.28 -6.05
CA GLY A 90 12.58 -27.63 -6.62
C GLY A 90 13.51 -28.63 -5.92
N THR A 91 14.73 -28.18 -5.58
CA THR A 91 15.73 -29.03 -4.92
C THR A 91 15.33 -29.45 -3.50
N SER A 92 14.48 -28.69 -2.79
CA SER A 92 14.05 -29.07 -1.44
C SER A 92 13.03 -30.21 -1.42
N VAL A 93 12.30 -30.40 -2.53
CA VAL A 93 11.29 -31.46 -2.68
C VAL A 93 11.91 -32.74 -3.27
N ALA A 94 12.98 -32.62 -4.07
CA ALA A 94 13.67 -33.76 -4.68
C ALA A 94 14.35 -34.65 -3.60
N GLY A 95 13.78 -35.82 -3.34
CA GLY A 95 14.29 -36.80 -2.40
C GLY A 95 15.64 -37.38 -2.86
N GLY A 96 16.75 -36.79 -2.43
CA GLY A 96 18.09 -37.30 -2.74
C GLY A 96 19.24 -36.31 -2.48
N GLN A 97 18.98 -35.01 -2.38
CA GLN A 97 20.02 -34.00 -2.10
C GLN A 97 19.91 -33.42 -0.68
N LYS A 98 21.02 -32.84 -0.19
CA LYS A 98 21.08 -32.08 1.07
C LYS A 98 20.16 -30.86 0.91
N ARG A 99 18.99 -30.89 1.56
CA ARG A 99 17.99 -29.83 1.46
C ARG A 99 18.61 -28.47 1.82
N PRO A 100 18.26 -27.40 1.09
CA PRO A 100 18.61 -26.05 1.51
C PRO A 100 18.15 -25.80 2.95
N ASN A 101 18.96 -25.10 3.73
CA ASN A 101 18.55 -24.75 5.08
C ASN A 101 17.38 -23.73 5.03
N PRO A 102 16.53 -23.67 6.07
CA PRO A 102 15.37 -22.77 6.10
C PRO A 102 15.71 -21.30 5.86
N GLY A 103 16.88 -20.82 6.31
CA GLY A 103 17.33 -19.45 6.07
C GLY A 103 17.60 -19.15 4.59
N THR A 104 18.12 -20.12 3.84
CA THR A 104 18.36 -19.98 2.39
C THR A 104 17.03 -19.93 1.63
N LEU A 105 16.07 -20.79 2.01
CA LEU A 105 14.72 -20.77 1.45
C LEU A 105 14.01 -19.44 1.76
N PHE A 106 14.18 -18.92 2.98
CA PHE A 106 13.62 -17.62 3.38
C PHE A 106 14.16 -16.45 2.54
N MET A 107 15.49 -16.39 2.33
CA MET A 107 16.07 -15.35 1.48
C MET A 107 15.61 -15.48 0.03
N ALA A 108 15.54 -16.72 -0.50
CA ALA A 108 15.05 -16.97 -1.84
C ALA A 108 13.56 -16.63 -2.00
N TRP A 109 12.76 -16.84 -0.95
CA TRP A 109 11.34 -16.48 -0.91
C TRP A 109 11.18 -14.97 -1.04
N GLY A 110 11.86 -14.20 -0.18
CA GLY A 110 11.79 -12.74 -0.24
C GLY A 110 12.27 -12.17 -1.57
N ALA A 111 13.38 -12.71 -2.11
CA ALA A 111 13.88 -12.29 -3.42
C ALA A 111 12.88 -12.61 -4.54
N LEU A 112 12.25 -13.79 -4.53
CA LEU A 112 11.29 -14.19 -5.54
C LEU A 112 10.08 -13.25 -5.55
N PHE A 113 9.41 -13.05 -4.41
CA PHE A 113 8.20 -12.23 -4.38
C PHE A 113 8.49 -10.75 -4.59
N SER A 114 9.60 -10.22 -4.07
CA SER A 114 9.99 -8.83 -4.32
C SER A 114 10.39 -8.56 -5.78
N SER A 115 10.84 -9.59 -6.51
CA SER A 115 11.14 -9.48 -7.94
C SER A 115 9.91 -9.52 -8.83
N LEU A 116 8.83 -10.16 -8.36
CA LEU A 116 7.60 -10.37 -9.12
C LEU A 116 6.49 -9.36 -8.77
N PHE A 117 6.49 -8.85 -7.53
CA PHE A 117 5.42 -8.02 -7.00
C PHE A 117 5.97 -6.85 -6.19
N LEU A 118 5.32 -5.69 -6.31
CA LEU A 118 5.68 -4.49 -5.57
C LEU A 118 4.99 -4.42 -4.20
N SER A 119 3.83 -5.05 -4.06
CA SER A 119 3.03 -5.04 -2.84
C SER A 119 2.22 -6.32 -2.63
N SER A 120 1.73 -6.49 -1.40
CA SER A 120 0.83 -7.59 -1.04
C SER A 120 -0.46 -7.57 -1.86
N SER A 121 -0.99 -6.39 -2.19
CA SER A 121 -2.20 -6.26 -3.02
C SER A 121 -1.96 -6.71 -4.46
N ASP A 122 -0.80 -6.38 -5.04
CA ASP A 122 -0.44 -6.82 -6.40
C ASP A 122 -0.39 -8.34 -6.49
N LEU A 123 0.19 -8.98 -5.47
CA LEU A 123 0.26 -10.45 -5.40
C LEU A 123 -1.12 -11.12 -5.39
N GLN A 124 -2.12 -10.52 -4.73
CA GLN A 124 -3.48 -11.03 -4.74
C GLN A 124 -4.14 -10.89 -6.11
N ASN A 125 -3.90 -9.76 -6.78
CA ASN A 125 -4.56 -9.44 -8.04
C ASN A 125 -3.91 -10.16 -9.24
N ASP A 126 -2.58 -10.34 -9.20
CA ASP A 126 -1.78 -10.83 -10.33
C ASP A 126 -1.06 -12.15 -10.02
N ILE A 127 -1.68 -13.01 -9.21
CA ILE A 127 -1.16 -14.33 -8.83
C ILE A 127 -0.78 -15.20 -10.05
N ASP A 128 -1.43 -14.99 -11.19
CA ASP A 128 -1.19 -15.69 -12.45
C ASP A 128 0.16 -15.35 -13.11
N THR A 129 0.84 -14.31 -12.62
CA THR A 129 2.27 -14.08 -12.90
C THR A 129 3.13 -15.28 -12.50
N ILE A 130 2.72 -16.02 -11.46
CA ILE A 130 3.36 -17.27 -11.08
C ILE A 130 2.60 -18.41 -11.77
N SER A 131 3.31 -19.19 -12.59
CA SER A 131 2.71 -20.33 -13.28
C SER A 131 2.08 -21.30 -12.30
N ARG A 132 1.01 -21.99 -12.73
CA ARG A 132 0.32 -22.97 -11.89
C ARG A 132 1.27 -24.06 -11.37
N GLU A 133 2.18 -24.54 -12.21
CA GLU A 133 3.18 -25.54 -11.85
C GLU A 133 4.13 -25.06 -10.75
N ASP A 134 4.59 -23.81 -10.87
CA ASP A 134 5.49 -23.19 -9.89
C ASP A 134 4.74 -22.95 -8.56
N ARG A 135 3.46 -22.54 -8.60
CA ARG A 135 2.63 -22.42 -7.39
C ARG A 135 2.43 -23.77 -6.70
N GLU A 136 2.15 -24.82 -7.45
CA GLU A 136 2.02 -26.19 -6.91
C GLU A 136 3.35 -26.65 -6.30
N LEU A 137 4.49 -26.33 -6.91
CA LEU A 137 5.80 -26.60 -6.35
C LEU A 137 6.03 -25.86 -5.03
N LEU A 138 5.81 -24.54 -4.98
CA LEU A 138 5.97 -23.74 -3.77
C LEU A 138 5.02 -24.20 -2.66
N CYS A 139 3.78 -24.57 -3.00
CA CYS A 139 2.85 -25.17 -2.05
C CYS A 139 3.38 -26.50 -1.49
N ARG A 140 3.98 -27.37 -2.32
CA ARG A 140 4.63 -28.60 -1.85
C ARG A 140 5.82 -28.33 -0.94
N VAL A 141 6.61 -27.28 -1.19
CA VAL A 141 7.72 -26.88 -0.30
C VAL A 141 7.19 -26.55 1.09
N ILE A 142 6.12 -25.75 1.18
CA ILE A 142 5.49 -25.39 2.45
C ILE A 142 4.94 -26.62 3.15
N HIS A 143 4.25 -27.50 2.41
CA HIS A 143 3.73 -28.76 2.95
C HIS A 143 4.85 -29.66 3.52
N ASP A 144 5.95 -29.83 2.79
CA ASP A 144 7.12 -30.59 3.24
C ASP A 144 7.81 -29.95 4.46
N ASP A 145 7.86 -28.62 4.54
CA ASP A 145 8.36 -27.92 5.72
C ASP A 145 7.49 -28.19 6.94
N CYS A 146 6.17 -28.08 6.81
CA CYS A 146 5.22 -28.37 7.88
C CYS A 146 5.31 -29.83 8.35
N THR A 147 5.31 -30.78 7.42
CA THR A 147 5.22 -32.21 7.74
C THR A 147 6.55 -32.86 8.15
N ARG A 148 7.68 -32.39 7.62
CA ARG A 148 9.00 -33.03 7.83
C ARG A 148 9.95 -32.21 8.68
N SER A 149 9.80 -30.89 8.70
CA SER A 149 10.75 -29.98 9.36
C SER A 149 10.16 -29.24 10.55
N GLY A 150 8.87 -29.48 10.86
CA GLY A 150 8.16 -28.82 11.95
C GLY A 150 7.84 -27.35 11.67
N GLY A 151 7.79 -26.94 10.40
CA GLY A 151 7.44 -25.57 10.00
C GLY A 151 8.56 -24.55 10.16
N LYS A 152 9.84 -24.95 10.21
CA LYS A 152 10.97 -24.03 10.46
C LYS A 152 11.05 -22.90 9.43
N PHE A 153 10.84 -23.20 8.16
CA PHE A 153 10.83 -22.18 7.11
C PHE A 153 9.59 -21.28 7.23
N VAL A 154 8.41 -21.86 7.46
CA VAL A 154 7.16 -21.12 7.71
C VAL A 154 7.30 -20.15 8.89
N PHE A 155 7.78 -20.59 10.05
CA PHE A 155 7.97 -19.72 11.22
C PHE A 155 9.02 -18.62 10.96
N THR A 156 10.04 -18.90 10.14
CA THR A 156 11.00 -17.88 9.71
C THR A 156 10.31 -16.77 8.92
N ILE A 157 9.43 -17.12 7.97
CA ILE A 157 8.61 -16.13 7.24
C ILE A 157 7.73 -15.32 8.19
N LEU A 158 7.02 -15.99 9.10
CA LEU A 158 6.07 -15.32 10.00
C LEU A 158 6.78 -14.31 10.91
N GLN A 159 7.93 -14.67 11.46
CA GLN A 159 8.69 -13.86 12.42
C GLN A 159 9.54 -12.77 11.77
N LYS A 160 10.16 -13.07 10.62
CA LYS A 160 11.19 -12.19 10.02
C LYS A 160 10.80 -11.64 8.65
N GLY A 161 9.76 -12.17 8.01
CA GLY A 161 9.32 -11.73 6.71
C GLY A 161 8.69 -10.33 6.73
N ALA A 162 8.72 -9.67 5.60
CA ALA A 162 7.95 -8.47 5.32
C ALA A 162 6.48 -8.81 5.05
N ASN A 163 5.64 -7.78 4.87
CA ASN A 163 4.22 -7.95 4.59
C ASN A 163 3.98 -8.77 3.32
N LEU A 164 4.81 -8.58 2.29
CA LEU A 164 4.72 -9.32 1.03
C LEU A 164 5.03 -10.81 1.22
N ASP A 165 6.00 -11.16 2.08
CA ASP A 165 6.35 -12.56 2.34
C ASP A 165 5.20 -13.32 2.99
N ARG A 166 4.53 -12.69 3.96
CA ARG A 166 3.36 -13.26 4.65
C ARG A 166 2.16 -13.33 3.72
N ALA A 167 1.97 -12.32 2.86
CA ALA A 167 0.96 -12.33 1.82
C ALA A 167 1.14 -13.51 0.86
N ALA A 168 2.37 -13.76 0.41
CA ALA A 168 2.69 -14.91 -0.41
C ALA A 168 2.40 -16.23 0.29
N LEU A 169 2.64 -16.30 1.60
CA LEU A 169 2.32 -17.48 2.38
C LEU A 169 0.80 -17.71 2.42
N VAL A 170 -0.01 -16.66 2.62
CA VAL A 170 -1.48 -16.74 2.54
C VAL A 170 -1.93 -17.25 1.18
N VAL A 171 -1.36 -16.71 0.11
CA VAL A 171 -1.79 -16.98 -1.26
C VAL A 171 -1.42 -18.41 -1.69
N ILE A 172 -0.22 -18.88 -1.34
CA ILE A 172 0.34 -20.14 -1.86
C ILE A 172 0.09 -21.33 -0.95
N ALA A 173 0.16 -21.16 0.37
CA ALA A 173 0.09 -22.29 1.29
C ALA A 173 -1.30 -22.95 1.32
N ASN A 174 -1.35 -24.24 1.63
CA ASN A 174 -2.55 -24.82 2.20
C ASN A 174 -2.61 -24.46 3.70
N LEU A 175 -3.57 -23.62 4.10
CA LEU A 175 -3.65 -23.12 5.47
C LEU A 175 -3.90 -24.22 6.51
N SER A 176 -4.38 -25.40 6.09
CA SER A 176 -4.48 -26.55 6.99
C SER A 176 -3.12 -27.09 7.40
N ASP A 177 -2.10 -27.02 6.54
CA ASP A 177 -0.74 -27.44 6.88
C ASP A 177 -0.16 -26.55 7.98
N LEU A 178 -0.39 -25.24 7.90
CA LEU A 178 0.03 -24.27 8.91
C LEU A 178 -0.65 -24.50 10.26
N ALA A 179 -1.86 -25.06 10.27
CA ALA A 179 -2.54 -25.43 11.51
C ALA A 179 -1.92 -26.65 12.21
N THR A 180 -1.13 -27.47 11.50
CA THR A 180 -0.51 -28.69 12.07
C THR A 180 0.80 -28.43 12.82
N VAL A 181 1.42 -27.27 12.61
CA VAL A 181 2.70 -26.93 13.21
C VAL A 181 2.54 -25.82 14.24
N THR A 182 3.27 -25.94 15.35
CA THR A 182 3.22 -25.02 16.47
C THR A 182 4.63 -24.60 16.89
N GLN A 183 4.76 -23.38 17.40
CA GLN A 183 5.95 -22.90 18.10
C GLN A 183 5.51 -22.28 19.43
N ASP A 184 6.12 -22.72 20.53
CA ASP A 184 5.78 -22.26 21.88
C ASP A 184 4.28 -22.44 22.21
N GLY A 185 3.68 -23.51 21.67
CA GLY A 185 2.25 -23.84 21.80
C GLY A 185 1.33 -23.08 20.85
N GLU A 186 1.84 -22.09 20.11
CA GLU A 186 1.06 -21.27 19.18
C GLU A 186 1.07 -21.86 17.75
N PRO A 187 -0.09 -22.17 17.15
CA PRO A 187 -0.16 -22.60 15.76
C PRO A 187 0.31 -21.54 14.76
N ALA A 188 1.00 -21.95 13.69
CA ALA A 188 1.50 -21.03 12.68
C ALA A 188 0.38 -20.24 11.99
N ILE A 189 -0.80 -20.85 11.78
CA ILE A 189 -1.96 -20.15 11.22
C ILE A 189 -2.45 -18.99 12.09
N ILE A 190 -2.33 -19.09 13.43
CA ILE A 190 -2.74 -18.03 14.34
C ILE A 190 -1.72 -16.89 14.32
N LEU A 191 -0.42 -17.21 14.30
CA LEU A 191 0.62 -16.21 14.11
C LEU A 191 0.48 -15.50 12.75
N LEU A 192 0.09 -16.22 11.69
CA LEU A 192 -0.19 -15.64 10.38
C LEU A 192 -1.37 -14.66 10.44
N ILE A 193 -2.48 -15.01 11.10
CA ILE A 193 -3.61 -14.09 11.31
C ILE A 193 -3.14 -12.79 11.98
N LYS A 194 -2.34 -12.92 13.04
CA LYS A 194 -1.84 -11.78 13.85
C LYS A 194 -0.85 -10.88 13.09
N THR A 195 -0.17 -11.39 12.08
CA THR A 195 0.93 -10.70 11.38
C THR A 195 0.63 -10.40 9.91
N CYS A 196 -0.53 -10.83 9.39
CA CYS A 196 -0.93 -10.63 8.01
C CYS A 196 -1.22 -9.16 7.71
N ASP A 197 -0.77 -8.73 6.53
CA ASP A 197 -1.11 -7.41 5.98
C ASP A 197 -2.63 -7.26 5.83
N LYS A 198 -3.15 -6.08 6.19
CA LYS A 198 -4.58 -5.77 6.16
C LYS A 198 -5.20 -5.91 4.76
N SER A 199 -4.42 -5.74 3.69
CA SER A 199 -4.93 -5.86 2.32
C SER A 199 -5.23 -7.31 1.93
N ILE A 200 -4.51 -8.28 2.50
CA ILE A 200 -4.64 -9.72 2.22
C ILE A 200 -5.48 -10.44 3.26
N ARG A 201 -5.68 -9.84 4.42
CA ARG A 201 -6.41 -10.45 5.55
C ARG A 201 -7.82 -10.93 5.17
N PRO A 202 -8.63 -10.22 4.37
CA PRO A 202 -9.92 -10.75 3.90
C PRO A 202 -9.77 -12.07 3.13
N LEU A 203 -8.77 -12.18 2.25
CA LEU A 203 -8.47 -13.41 1.51
C LEU A 203 -8.04 -14.54 2.46
N LEU A 204 -7.23 -14.24 3.48
CA LEU A 204 -6.85 -15.20 4.52
C LEU A 204 -8.10 -15.77 5.19
N ILE A 205 -9.02 -14.90 5.64
CA ILE A 205 -10.26 -15.30 6.32
C ILE A 205 -11.08 -16.22 5.43
N GLU A 206 -11.32 -15.83 4.17
CA GLU A 206 -12.06 -16.62 3.19
C GLU A 206 -11.39 -17.98 2.93
N LYS A 207 -10.07 -17.99 2.72
CA LYS A 207 -9.29 -19.20 2.43
C LYS A 207 -9.19 -20.14 3.63
N ALA A 208 -9.09 -19.62 4.85
CA ALA A 208 -9.06 -20.43 6.07
C ALA A 208 -10.42 -21.09 6.29
N GLY A 209 -11.49 -20.33 6.04
CA GLY A 209 -12.85 -20.81 6.14
C GLY A 209 -13.25 -21.19 7.57
N LYS A 210 -14.52 -21.60 7.72
CA LYS A 210 -15.11 -21.83 9.04
C LYS A 210 -14.45 -22.96 9.82
N ARG A 211 -14.00 -24.02 9.13
CA ARG A 211 -13.42 -25.21 9.78
C ARG A 211 -12.11 -24.88 10.50
N LEU A 212 -11.21 -24.13 9.87
CA LEU A 212 -9.95 -23.75 10.50
C LEU A 212 -10.17 -22.66 11.54
N LEU A 213 -10.92 -21.61 11.21
CA LEU A 213 -11.11 -20.47 12.09
C LEU A 213 -11.87 -20.83 13.39
N ALA A 214 -12.83 -21.76 13.32
CA ALA A 214 -13.53 -22.25 14.52
C ALA A 214 -12.86 -23.46 15.19
N GLY A 215 -12.05 -24.23 14.44
CA GLY A 215 -11.52 -25.52 14.90
C GLY A 215 -10.11 -25.45 15.49
N VAL A 216 -9.27 -24.52 15.02
CA VAL A 216 -7.90 -24.34 15.53
C VAL A 216 -7.95 -23.38 16.71
N ASN A 217 -7.29 -23.74 17.81
CA ASN A 217 -7.18 -22.90 18.99
C ASN A 217 -5.75 -22.44 19.20
N ASP A 218 -5.58 -21.27 19.80
CA ASP A 218 -4.29 -20.80 20.30
C ASP A 218 -3.85 -21.58 21.54
N ARG A 219 -2.68 -21.23 22.06
CA ARG A 219 -2.11 -21.86 23.25
C ARG A 219 -3.00 -21.76 24.50
N ASP A 220 -3.89 -20.77 24.54
CA ASP A 220 -4.82 -20.51 25.64
C ASP A 220 -6.20 -21.16 25.41
N GLY A 221 -6.36 -21.92 24.32
CA GLY A 221 -7.60 -22.61 23.99
C GLY A 221 -8.66 -21.70 23.37
N ILE A 222 -8.26 -20.54 22.85
CA ILE A 222 -9.14 -19.58 22.17
C ILE A 222 -9.16 -19.88 20.67
N PRO A 223 -10.34 -20.02 20.03
CA PRO A 223 -10.42 -20.28 18.60
C PRO A 223 -9.76 -19.19 17.76
N ALA A 224 -9.11 -19.59 16.65
CA ALA A 224 -8.39 -18.70 15.74
C ALA A 224 -9.24 -17.52 15.23
N LEU A 225 -10.55 -17.71 15.08
CA LEU A 225 -11.49 -16.65 14.73
C LEU A 225 -11.43 -15.46 15.69
N PHE A 226 -11.22 -15.68 16.99
CA PHE A 226 -11.07 -14.59 17.96
C PHE A 226 -9.74 -13.86 17.81
N SER A 227 -8.71 -14.49 17.25
CA SER A 227 -7.49 -13.76 16.87
C SER A 227 -7.75 -12.78 15.73
N VAL A 228 -8.72 -13.05 14.83
CA VAL A 228 -9.17 -12.07 13.84
C VAL A 228 -9.86 -10.91 14.56
N PHE A 229 -10.82 -11.21 15.44
CA PHE A 229 -11.58 -10.19 16.19
C PHE A 229 -10.74 -9.36 17.16
N GLY A 230 -9.66 -9.93 17.70
CA GLY A 230 -8.74 -9.25 18.61
C GLY A 230 -7.83 -8.23 17.93
N LEU A 231 -7.86 -8.12 16.60
CA LEU A 231 -7.10 -7.12 15.87
C LEU A 231 -7.75 -5.74 16.04
N GLY A 232 -6.98 -4.79 16.58
CA GLY A 232 -7.46 -3.42 16.82
C GLY A 232 -7.66 -2.60 15.54
N ASP A 233 -7.20 -3.10 14.38
CA ASP A 233 -7.17 -2.41 13.09
C ASP A 233 -8.12 -3.03 12.06
N LEU A 234 -9.14 -3.79 12.50
CA LEU A 234 -10.09 -4.43 11.59
C LEU A 234 -10.79 -3.44 10.66
N SER A 235 -10.89 -3.83 9.38
CA SER A 235 -11.56 -3.08 8.34
C SER A 235 -12.94 -3.64 8.03
N VAL A 236 -13.74 -2.90 7.24
CA VAL A 236 -15.04 -3.38 6.75
C VAL A 236 -14.88 -4.64 5.89
N TYR A 237 -13.79 -4.75 5.12
CA TYR A 237 -13.53 -5.93 4.28
C TYR A 237 -13.26 -7.20 5.09
N ASP A 238 -12.66 -7.07 6.27
CA ASP A 238 -12.45 -8.20 7.17
C ASP A 238 -13.80 -8.72 7.70
N ILE A 239 -14.71 -7.80 8.02
CA ILE A 239 -16.07 -8.10 8.47
C ILE A 239 -16.87 -8.79 7.36
N GLU A 240 -16.84 -8.25 6.14
CA GLU A 240 -17.48 -8.86 4.98
C GLU A 240 -16.93 -10.26 4.69
N ALA A 241 -15.61 -10.47 4.82
CA ALA A 241 -15.01 -11.79 4.68
C ALA A 241 -15.53 -12.78 5.74
N VAL A 242 -15.68 -12.34 6.99
CA VAL A 242 -16.28 -13.18 8.05
C VAL A 242 -17.74 -13.50 7.73
N GLU A 243 -18.53 -12.56 7.24
CA GLU A 243 -19.94 -12.77 6.84
C GLU A 243 -20.09 -13.74 5.67
N LYS A 244 -19.14 -13.76 4.73
CA LYS A 244 -19.11 -14.75 3.65
C LYS A 244 -18.81 -16.16 4.15
N VAL A 245 -17.98 -16.28 5.18
CA VAL A 245 -17.50 -17.58 5.69
C VAL A 245 -18.45 -18.19 6.71
N PHE A 246 -19.11 -17.37 7.54
CA PHE A 246 -19.92 -17.81 8.65
C PHE A 246 -21.34 -17.29 8.60
N THR A 247 -22.31 -18.16 8.89
CA THR A 247 -23.65 -17.71 9.25
C THR A 247 -23.70 -17.23 10.71
N LYS A 248 -24.73 -16.45 11.04
CA LYS A 248 -25.01 -16.01 12.40
C LYS A 248 -25.13 -17.18 13.38
N GLU A 249 -25.80 -18.26 12.97
CA GLU A 249 -26.00 -19.47 13.77
C GLU A 249 -24.69 -20.23 13.99
N GLU A 250 -23.77 -20.17 13.02
CA GLU A 250 -22.43 -20.76 13.16
C GLU A 250 -21.56 -19.94 14.12
N LEU A 251 -21.57 -18.60 14.01
CA LEU A 251 -20.83 -17.73 14.94
C LEU A 251 -21.27 -17.95 16.40
N LYS A 252 -22.56 -18.15 16.66
CA LYS A 252 -23.07 -18.42 18.02
C LYS A 252 -22.51 -19.71 18.62
N LYS A 253 -22.12 -20.69 17.79
CA LYS A 253 -21.58 -21.98 18.24
C LYS A 253 -20.10 -21.92 18.58
N VAL A 254 -19.38 -20.91 18.09
CA VAL A 254 -17.94 -20.75 18.36
C VAL A 254 -17.79 -19.99 19.68
N VAL A 255 -17.33 -20.69 20.72
CA VAL A 255 -17.18 -20.13 22.08
C VAL A 255 -15.80 -20.52 22.63
N PRO A 256 -15.04 -19.59 23.23
CA PRO A 256 -13.77 -19.91 23.87
C PRO A 256 -13.96 -20.82 25.08
N LYS A 257 -13.01 -21.74 25.29
CA LYS A 257 -13.04 -22.65 26.46
C LYS A 257 -12.68 -21.96 27.79
N THR A 258 -12.21 -20.71 27.74
CA THR A 258 -11.71 -19.94 28.87
C THR A 258 -12.80 -19.42 29.82
N GLY A 259 -14.08 -19.69 29.55
CA GLY A 259 -15.17 -19.44 30.51
C GLY A 259 -15.76 -18.03 30.51
N LEU A 260 -15.31 -17.13 29.61
CA LEU A 260 -15.88 -15.78 29.46
C LEU A 260 -17.34 -15.77 28.96
N GLY A 261 -17.87 -16.90 28.47
CA GLY A 261 -19.26 -17.09 28.06
C GLY A 261 -19.69 -16.33 26.80
N ARG A 262 -18.83 -15.46 26.24
CA ARG A 262 -19.11 -14.70 25.01
C ARG A 262 -18.84 -15.57 23.78
N SER A 263 -19.82 -15.63 22.89
CA SER A 263 -19.70 -16.28 21.59
C SER A 263 -18.96 -15.41 20.58
N ALA A 264 -18.50 -16.01 19.49
CA ALA A 264 -17.92 -15.27 18.37
C ALA A 264 -18.94 -14.29 17.77
N PHE A 265 -20.24 -14.61 17.84
CA PHE A 265 -21.30 -13.69 17.42
C PHE A 265 -21.35 -12.41 18.27
N ASP A 266 -21.11 -12.53 19.57
CA ASP A 266 -21.12 -11.37 20.48
C ASP A 266 -19.92 -10.46 20.18
N ALA A 267 -18.73 -11.04 20.03
CA ALA A 267 -17.52 -10.31 19.64
C ALA A 267 -17.68 -9.63 18.27
N TYR A 268 -18.20 -10.38 17.29
CA TYR A 268 -18.51 -9.86 15.96
C TYR A 268 -19.46 -8.66 16.01
N THR A 269 -20.56 -8.77 16.76
CA THR A 269 -21.57 -7.71 16.85
C THR A 269 -21.00 -6.45 17.51
N GLU A 270 -20.20 -6.61 18.55
CA GLU A 270 -19.51 -5.49 19.21
C GLU A 270 -18.60 -4.74 18.23
N ILE A 271 -17.76 -5.46 17.48
CA ILE A 271 -16.84 -4.87 16.50
C ILE A 271 -17.59 -4.23 15.33
N ALA A 272 -18.55 -4.93 14.74
CA ALA A 272 -19.34 -4.43 13.62
C ALA A 272 -20.13 -3.17 14.01
N THR A 273 -20.63 -3.10 15.25
CA THR A 273 -21.32 -1.91 15.77
C THR A 273 -20.33 -0.75 15.91
N ARG A 274 -19.16 -0.97 16.52
CA ARG A 274 -18.11 0.06 16.63
C ARG A 274 -17.65 0.60 15.28
N LEU A 275 -17.48 -0.28 14.28
CA LEU A 275 -17.12 0.13 12.93
C LEU A 275 -18.23 0.94 12.26
N LYS A 276 -19.50 0.53 12.41
CA LYS A 276 -20.66 1.29 11.91
C LYS A 276 -20.80 2.65 12.60
N GLU A 277 -20.58 2.71 13.91
CA GLU A 277 -20.60 3.94 14.70
C GLU A 277 -19.44 4.86 14.32
N SER A 278 -18.24 4.32 14.14
CA SER A 278 -17.07 5.07 13.66
C SER A 278 -17.33 5.65 12.27
N LEU A 279 -17.88 4.88 11.34
CA LEU A 279 -18.27 5.35 10.00
C LEU A 279 -19.39 6.39 10.08
N ALA A 280 -20.38 6.21 10.96
CA ALA A 280 -21.44 7.19 11.18
C ALA A 280 -20.92 8.48 11.83
N HIS A 281 -19.95 8.38 12.74
CA HIS A 281 -19.29 9.50 13.40
C HIS A 281 -18.39 10.26 12.42
N GLN A 282 -17.65 9.56 11.57
CA GLN A 282 -16.91 10.15 10.44
C GLN A 282 -17.88 10.88 9.50
N ARG A 283 -19.02 10.27 9.15
CA ARG A 283 -20.08 10.92 8.35
C ARG A 283 -20.69 12.15 9.03
N LYS A 284 -20.91 12.10 10.35
CA LYS A 284 -21.51 13.21 11.13
C LYS A 284 -20.51 14.34 11.37
N SER A 285 -19.25 14.01 11.67
CA SER A 285 -18.13 14.95 11.73
C SER A 285 -17.95 15.65 10.39
N PHE A 286 -18.03 14.90 9.28
CA PHE A 286 -18.04 15.44 7.92
C PHE A 286 -19.25 16.35 7.64
N MET A 287 -20.45 15.98 8.08
CA MET A 287 -21.65 16.83 7.96
C MET A 287 -21.57 18.10 8.81
N ASN A 288 -21.00 18.03 10.00
CA ASN A 288 -20.82 19.16 10.90
C ASN A 288 -19.71 20.10 10.42
N ALA A 289 -18.59 19.57 9.91
CA ALA A 289 -17.54 20.36 9.27
C ALA A 289 -18.07 21.11 8.03
N ARG A 290 -18.96 20.46 7.26
CA ARG A 290 -19.67 21.09 6.14
C ARG A 290 -20.67 22.16 6.58
N ALA A 291 -21.38 21.95 7.69
CA ALA A 291 -22.30 22.94 8.26
C ALA A 291 -21.56 24.14 8.87
N GLY A 292 -20.39 23.92 9.49
CA GLY A 292 -19.49 24.96 9.99
C GLY A 292 -18.92 25.81 8.86
N ALA A 293 -18.41 25.18 7.80
CA ALA A 293 -17.92 25.88 6.61
C ALA A 293 -19.03 26.67 5.88
N ALA A 294 -20.28 26.16 5.88
CA ALA A 294 -21.43 26.89 5.34
C ALA A 294 -21.89 28.07 6.22
N ALA A 295 -21.72 27.96 7.55
CA ALA A 295 -22.02 29.04 8.49
C ALA A 295 -20.94 30.15 8.48
N GLU A 296 -19.67 29.79 8.29
CA GLU A 296 -18.56 30.74 8.13
C GLU A 296 -18.63 31.51 6.79
N ALA A 297 -19.14 30.88 5.72
CA ALA A 297 -19.40 31.56 4.46
C ALA A 297 -20.63 32.51 4.50
N GLY A 298 -21.45 32.45 5.56
CA GLY A 298 -22.71 33.18 5.68
C GLY A 298 -22.69 34.40 6.61
N ASN A 299 -21.64 34.62 7.41
CA ASN A 299 -21.67 35.67 8.43
C ASN A 299 -20.39 36.53 8.46
N GLY A 300 -20.18 37.28 7.39
CA GLY A 300 -19.22 38.37 7.39
C GLY A 300 -19.80 39.62 8.05
N LYS A 301 -19.62 39.78 9.37
CA LYS A 301 -19.07 40.99 10.05
C LYS A 301 -19.33 41.06 11.56
N THR A 302 -18.27 41.55 12.23
CA THR A 302 -18.14 42.28 13.50
C THR A 302 -18.26 41.54 14.83
N GLY A 303 -17.21 41.67 15.64
CA GLY A 303 -17.28 41.62 17.10
C GLY A 303 -16.13 40.88 17.76
N GLU A 304 -15.21 41.62 18.38
CA GLU A 304 -14.16 41.14 19.29
C GLU A 304 -14.74 40.40 20.51
N ASP A 305 -13.97 39.41 21.01
CA ASP A 305 -13.57 39.20 22.42
C ASP A 305 -13.63 37.74 22.88
N GLY A 306 -12.55 37.31 23.55
CA GLY A 306 -12.66 36.43 24.73
C GLY A 306 -12.33 34.94 24.58
N ALA A 307 -11.04 34.61 24.80
CA ALA A 307 -10.53 33.63 25.76
C ALA A 307 -11.07 32.16 25.83
N ALA A 308 -10.09 31.26 25.61
CA ALA A 308 -9.67 30.17 26.51
C ALA A 308 -10.27 28.74 26.44
N SER A 309 -9.30 27.79 26.45
CA SER A 309 -9.33 26.41 26.99
C SER A 309 -9.92 25.32 26.07
N ALA A 310 -9.38 24.10 25.92
CA ALA A 310 -8.16 23.40 26.34
C ALA A 310 -8.21 21.99 25.68
N GLU A 311 -7.02 21.42 25.38
CA GLU A 311 -6.59 19.99 25.46
C GLU A 311 -7.54 18.87 24.95
N GLY A 312 -7.18 17.87 24.13
CA GLY A 312 -5.96 17.10 23.84
C GLY A 312 -6.50 15.76 23.25
N ASN A 313 -5.87 15.06 22.29
CA ASN A 313 -4.75 14.15 22.50
C ASN A 313 -4.47 13.36 21.18
N GLY A 314 -3.20 12.99 20.94
CA GLY A 314 -2.86 11.76 20.20
C GLY A 314 -2.28 11.88 18.78
N HIS A 315 -1.13 12.53 18.63
CA HIS A 315 -0.25 12.43 17.45
C HIS A 315 0.44 11.05 17.41
N ASN A 316 0.45 10.39 16.25
CA ASN A 316 1.49 9.43 15.88
C ASN A 316 2.18 9.96 14.61
N THR A 317 3.50 9.99 14.66
CA THR A 317 4.39 10.75 13.77
C THR A 317 4.52 10.14 12.38
N ASP A 318 3.88 10.77 11.40
CA ASP A 318 4.35 10.80 10.01
C ASP A 318 4.98 12.18 9.79
N GLU A 319 6.16 12.25 9.17
CA GLU A 319 6.78 13.53 8.80
C GLU A 319 5.77 14.41 8.04
N PRO A 320 5.69 15.72 8.32
CA PRO A 320 4.78 16.62 7.61
C PRO A 320 5.19 16.65 6.13
N GLY A 321 4.38 16.03 5.28
CA GLY A 321 4.50 16.20 3.84
C GLY A 321 4.41 17.69 3.52
N GLU A 322 5.32 18.18 2.68
CA GLU A 322 5.27 19.58 2.23
C GLU A 322 3.85 19.92 1.74
N PRO A 323 3.27 21.04 2.20
CA PRO A 323 1.91 21.41 1.82
C PRO A 323 1.80 21.55 0.29
N GLY A 324 0.73 21.00 -0.28
CA GLY A 324 0.33 21.22 -1.67
C GLY A 324 0.17 22.71 -1.96
N ASP A 325 0.46 23.10 -3.21
CA ASP A 325 0.26 24.48 -3.64
C ASP A 325 -1.24 24.71 -3.86
N THR A 326 -1.81 25.60 -3.04
CA THR A 326 -3.24 25.93 -3.03
C THR A 326 -3.71 26.64 -4.30
N SER A 327 -2.78 27.09 -5.16
CA SER A 327 -3.09 27.67 -6.47
C SER A 327 -3.33 26.63 -7.58
N ILE A 328 -2.90 25.37 -7.38
CA ILE A 328 -3.02 24.31 -8.39
C ILE A 328 -4.47 23.84 -8.49
N LEU A 329 -5.10 24.10 -9.64
CA LEU A 329 -6.42 23.60 -9.96
C LEU A 329 -6.37 22.12 -10.38
N ILE A 330 -7.05 21.25 -9.62
CA ILE A 330 -7.16 19.82 -9.89
C ILE A 330 -8.59 19.46 -10.30
N LEU A 331 -8.75 18.72 -11.39
CA LEU A 331 -10.03 18.13 -11.79
C LEU A 331 -10.07 16.64 -11.40
N VAL A 332 -11.11 16.24 -10.68
CA VAL A 332 -11.37 14.84 -10.30
C VAL A 332 -12.58 14.31 -11.06
N VAL A 333 -12.39 13.23 -11.80
CA VAL A 333 -13.42 12.64 -12.67
C VAL A 333 -13.60 11.16 -12.37
N ASP A 334 -14.79 10.78 -11.96
CA ASP A 334 -15.21 9.41 -11.66
C ASP A 334 -16.75 9.39 -11.63
N ASP A 335 -17.43 8.32 -12.02
CA ASP A 335 -18.90 8.26 -11.94
C ASP A 335 -19.37 7.97 -10.50
N SER A 336 -18.53 7.34 -9.68
CA SER A 336 -18.78 7.07 -8.27
C SER A 336 -18.52 8.30 -7.40
N LYS A 337 -19.61 8.87 -6.89
CA LYS A 337 -19.56 9.96 -5.90
C LYS A 337 -18.72 9.62 -4.66
N ILE A 338 -18.70 8.36 -4.26
CA ILE A 338 -17.94 7.89 -3.09
C ILE A 338 -16.44 7.98 -3.38
N LEU A 339 -15.99 7.55 -4.56
CA LEU A 339 -14.59 7.60 -4.95
C LEU A 339 -14.10 9.03 -5.18
N ARG A 340 -14.92 9.89 -5.82
CA ARG A 340 -14.60 11.33 -5.93
C ARG A 340 -14.43 11.96 -4.56
N SER A 341 -15.37 11.72 -3.63
CA SER A 341 -15.30 12.27 -2.27
C SER A 341 -14.05 11.82 -1.52
N LEU A 342 -13.65 10.55 -1.68
CA LEU A 342 -12.44 9.99 -1.07
C LEU A 342 -11.17 10.65 -1.63
N LEU A 343 -11.08 10.79 -2.95
CA LEU A 343 -9.93 11.43 -3.60
C LEU A 343 -9.84 12.92 -3.24
N LEU A 344 -10.96 13.64 -3.21
CA LEU A 344 -11.02 15.04 -2.77
C LEU A 344 -10.49 15.18 -1.33
N GLN A 345 -10.89 14.29 -0.43
CA GLN A 345 -10.41 14.31 0.95
C GLN A 345 -8.89 14.09 1.02
N HIS A 346 -8.36 13.10 0.29
CA HIS A 346 -6.93 12.85 0.25
C HIS A 346 -6.14 14.03 -0.31
N LEU A 347 -6.62 14.66 -1.38
CA LEU A 347 -5.98 15.85 -1.96
C LEU A 347 -5.99 17.04 -0.99
N LYS A 348 -7.08 17.27 -0.28
CA LYS A 348 -7.17 18.31 0.77
C LYS A 348 -6.23 18.05 1.94
N ASN A 349 -6.15 16.80 2.42
CA ASN A 349 -5.19 16.42 3.46
C ASN A 349 -3.73 16.67 3.03
N LEU A 350 -3.45 16.59 1.72
CA LEU A 350 -2.16 16.90 1.13
C LEU A 350 -1.97 18.40 0.84
N GLY A 351 -2.92 19.26 1.22
CA GLY A 351 -2.84 20.72 1.08
C GLY A 351 -3.36 21.29 -0.24
N TYR A 352 -4.02 20.48 -1.08
CA TYR A 352 -4.64 20.97 -2.32
C TYR A 352 -6.08 21.38 -2.07
N GLU A 353 -6.38 22.67 -2.22
CA GLU A 353 -7.71 23.22 -1.92
C GLU A 353 -8.53 23.54 -3.17
N ASN A 354 -7.87 23.82 -4.30
CA ASN A 354 -8.54 24.20 -5.55
C ASN A 354 -8.88 22.94 -6.38
N ILE A 355 -9.96 22.25 -6.01
CA ILE A 355 -10.40 21.00 -6.64
C ILE A 355 -11.81 21.16 -7.23
N ILE A 356 -11.98 20.76 -8.48
CA ILE A 356 -13.26 20.69 -9.19
C ILE A 356 -13.58 19.24 -9.56
N GLU A 357 -14.86 18.93 -9.73
CA GLU A 357 -15.35 17.57 -9.98
C GLU A 357 -16.11 17.48 -11.30
N ALA A 358 -16.07 16.30 -11.94
CA ALA A 358 -16.99 15.90 -12.99
C ALA A 358 -17.42 14.44 -12.80
N GLN A 359 -18.63 14.09 -13.22
CA GLN A 359 -19.24 12.77 -13.02
C GLN A 359 -19.30 11.92 -14.29
N THR A 360 -19.01 12.54 -15.44
CA THR A 360 -19.02 11.88 -16.75
C THR A 360 -17.88 12.37 -17.62
N GLY A 361 -17.47 11.57 -18.61
CA GLY A 361 -16.45 11.98 -19.57
C GLY A 361 -16.83 13.23 -20.38
N ASP A 362 -18.11 13.42 -20.68
CA ASP A 362 -18.60 14.60 -21.42
C ASP A 362 -18.50 15.87 -20.57
N GLU A 363 -18.91 15.80 -19.31
CA GLU A 363 -18.77 16.90 -18.34
C GLU A 363 -17.30 17.25 -18.12
N ALA A 364 -16.44 16.25 -18.00
CA ALA A 364 -15.00 16.45 -17.80
C ALA A 364 -14.35 17.24 -18.95
N VAL A 365 -14.70 16.95 -20.20
CA VAL A 365 -14.19 17.67 -21.37
C VAL A 365 -14.63 19.13 -21.34
N VAL A 366 -15.92 19.40 -21.07
CA VAL A 366 -16.46 20.76 -20.99
C VAL A 366 -15.78 21.55 -19.87
N VAL A 367 -15.74 20.98 -18.66
CA VAL A 367 -15.16 21.63 -17.49
C VAL A 367 -13.66 21.87 -17.66
N ALA A 368 -12.93 20.92 -18.25
CA ALA A 368 -11.49 21.10 -18.48
C ALA A 368 -11.21 22.22 -19.49
N ALA A 369 -12.00 22.31 -20.57
CA ALA A 369 -11.86 23.38 -21.56
C ALA A 369 -12.19 24.77 -20.98
N GLU A 370 -13.13 24.85 -20.04
CA GLU A 370 -13.51 26.13 -19.41
C GLU A 370 -12.57 26.57 -18.28
N LYS A 371 -12.07 25.60 -17.49
CA LYS A 371 -11.36 25.88 -16.24
C LYS A 371 -9.85 25.68 -16.33
N HIS A 372 -9.36 25.03 -17.38
CA HIS A 372 -7.93 24.74 -17.61
C HIS A 372 -7.23 24.18 -16.37
N PRO A 373 -7.65 23.00 -15.87
CA PRO A 373 -7.00 22.36 -14.72
C PRO A 373 -5.54 22.04 -15.04
N TYR A 374 -4.68 22.12 -14.03
CA TYR A 374 -3.28 21.71 -14.15
C TYR A 374 -3.14 20.18 -14.16
N LEU A 375 -3.97 19.51 -13.36
CA LEU A 375 -3.95 18.06 -13.20
C LEU A 375 -5.37 17.50 -13.24
N VAL A 376 -5.53 16.37 -13.94
CA VAL A 376 -6.77 15.60 -14.00
C VAL A 376 -6.53 14.21 -13.43
N PHE A 377 -7.29 13.83 -12.42
CA PHE A 377 -7.47 12.44 -12.04
C PHE A 377 -8.70 11.89 -12.78
N MET A 378 -8.48 10.93 -13.68
CA MET A 378 -9.48 10.43 -14.61
C MET A 378 -9.76 8.95 -14.38
N ASP A 379 -10.97 8.59 -13.99
CA ASP A 379 -11.39 7.19 -14.04
C ASP A 379 -11.45 6.67 -15.48
N ILE A 380 -10.83 5.53 -15.75
CA ILE A 380 -10.84 4.91 -17.07
C ILE A 380 -12.25 4.41 -17.44
N ASN A 381 -12.93 3.75 -16.51
CA ASN A 381 -14.15 3.00 -16.77
C ASN A 381 -15.39 3.80 -16.38
N MET A 382 -15.76 4.78 -17.20
CA MET A 382 -16.96 5.58 -16.98
C MET A 382 -18.09 5.21 -17.96
N PRO A 383 -19.34 5.10 -17.48
CA PRO A 383 -20.50 4.85 -18.33
C PRO A 383 -20.84 6.05 -19.22
N GLY A 384 -21.50 5.79 -20.34
CA GLY A 384 -21.99 6.83 -21.26
C GLY A 384 -21.38 6.74 -22.65
N LYS A 385 -21.42 7.85 -23.39
CA LYS A 385 -20.91 7.93 -24.78
C LYS A 385 -19.39 8.03 -24.84
N ARG A 386 -18.77 8.54 -23.78
CA ARG A 386 -17.35 8.84 -23.70
C ARG A 386 -16.80 8.28 -22.39
N ASP A 387 -15.94 7.27 -22.51
CA ASP A 387 -15.19 6.71 -21.38
C ASP A 387 -14.01 7.64 -20.99
N GLY A 388 -13.29 7.29 -19.92
CA GLY A 388 -12.21 8.14 -19.41
C GLY A 388 -11.03 8.28 -20.34
N ILE A 389 -10.72 7.24 -21.12
CA ILE A 389 -9.66 7.26 -22.13
C ILE A 389 -10.03 8.26 -23.23
N ALA A 390 -11.24 8.16 -23.78
CA ALA A 390 -11.71 9.09 -24.80
C ALA A 390 -11.83 10.53 -24.27
N ALA A 391 -12.23 10.72 -23.01
CA ALA A 391 -12.26 12.04 -22.37
C ALA A 391 -10.86 12.63 -22.19
N ALA A 392 -9.90 11.85 -21.67
CA ALA A 392 -8.52 12.29 -21.50
C ALA A 392 -7.86 12.68 -22.83
N SER A 393 -8.10 11.90 -23.89
CA SER A 393 -7.60 12.21 -25.24
C SER A 393 -8.11 13.57 -25.73
N GLU A 394 -9.37 13.90 -25.47
CA GLU A 394 -9.96 15.17 -25.90
C GLU A 394 -9.50 16.35 -25.03
N ILE A 395 -9.35 16.14 -23.72
CA ILE A 395 -8.80 17.14 -22.78
C ILE A 395 -7.37 17.50 -23.17
N ARG A 396 -6.53 16.52 -23.54
CA ARG A 396 -5.15 16.76 -24.00
C ARG A 396 -5.05 17.54 -25.31
N LYS A 397 -6.06 17.48 -26.18
CA LYS A 397 -6.09 18.29 -27.42
C LYS A 397 -6.40 19.76 -27.16
N THR A 398 -7.05 20.05 -26.03
CA THR A 398 -7.62 21.37 -25.73
C THR A 398 -6.95 22.04 -24.53
N THR A 399 -6.12 21.32 -23.78
CA THR A 399 -5.43 21.80 -22.58
C THR A 399 -4.07 21.11 -22.42
N ASP A 400 -3.15 21.76 -21.70
CA ASP A 400 -1.87 21.18 -21.27
C ASP A 400 -1.98 20.42 -19.93
N ALA A 401 -3.20 20.00 -19.56
CA ALA A 401 -3.44 19.35 -18.29
C ALA A 401 -2.71 18.00 -18.24
N ARG A 402 -2.04 17.74 -17.11
CA ARG A 402 -1.48 16.42 -16.82
C ARG A 402 -2.60 15.45 -16.47
N VAL A 403 -2.47 14.19 -16.87
CA VAL A 403 -3.52 13.18 -16.66
C VAL A 403 -2.96 11.99 -15.88
N ILE A 404 -3.54 11.74 -14.71
CA ILE A 404 -3.36 10.50 -13.97
C ILE A 404 -4.63 9.66 -14.11
N PHE A 405 -4.50 8.44 -14.63
CA PHE A 405 -5.62 7.52 -14.68
C PHE A 405 -5.87 6.81 -13.34
N LEU A 406 -7.14 6.69 -12.97
CA LEU A 406 -7.61 5.81 -11.91
C LEU A 406 -8.16 4.54 -12.57
N THR A 407 -7.70 3.35 -12.17
CA THR A 407 -8.12 2.10 -12.83
C THR A 407 -8.43 0.98 -11.85
N SER A 408 -9.51 0.24 -12.10
CA SER A 408 -9.81 -1.06 -11.47
C SER A 408 -9.55 -2.24 -12.41
N CYS A 409 -9.08 -1.98 -13.63
CA CYS A 409 -9.08 -2.95 -14.72
C CYS A 409 -7.68 -3.18 -15.29
N CYS A 410 -7.36 -4.47 -15.45
CA CYS A 410 -6.10 -4.99 -15.98
C CYS A 410 -6.24 -5.63 -17.37
N ASN A 411 -7.36 -5.41 -18.07
CA ASN A 411 -7.51 -6.00 -19.40
C ASN A 411 -6.59 -5.29 -20.42
N LYS A 412 -5.96 -6.11 -21.28
CA LYS A 412 -4.90 -5.66 -22.19
C LYS A 412 -5.38 -4.57 -23.16
N GLU A 413 -6.61 -4.70 -23.67
CA GLU A 413 -7.21 -3.76 -24.62
C GLU A 413 -7.39 -2.35 -24.04
N THR A 414 -7.78 -2.26 -22.78
CA THR A 414 -7.95 -0.97 -22.08
C THR A 414 -6.61 -0.34 -21.76
N ILE A 415 -5.61 -1.14 -21.37
CA ILE A 415 -4.24 -0.67 -21.12
C ILE A 415 -3.59 -0.16 -22.41
N ASP A 416 -3.72 -0.92 -23.51
CA ASP A 416 -3.16 -0.53 -24.82
C ASP A 416 -3.77 0.80 -25.29
N ARG A 417 -5.11 0.95 -25.19
CA ARG A 417 -5.80 2.21 -25.52
C ARG A 417 -5.39 3.38 -24.62
N ALA A 418 -5.18 3.13 -23.33
CA ALA A 418 -4.75 4.17 -22.39
C ALA A 418 -3.30 4.59 -22.64
N ARG A 419 -2.43 3.65 -23.06
CA ARG A 419 -1.01 3.91 -23.37
C ARG A 419 -0.85 4.87 -24.53
N ASP A 420 -1.72 4.80 -25.53
CA ASP A 420 -1.66 5.69 -26.70
C ASP A 420 -1.92 7.17 -26.37
N ILE A 421 -2.40 7.47 -25.16
CA ILE A 421 -2.63 8.83 -24.64
C ILE A 421 -1.40 9.36 -23.89
N ASP A 422 -0.40 8.52 -23.64
CA ASP A 422 0.81 8.82 -22.86
C ASP A 422 0.47 9.56 -21.54
N PRO A 423 -0.25 8.91 -20.61
CA PRO A 423 -0.65 9.54 -19.36
C PRO A 423 0.55 9.77 -18.44
N ASP A 424 0.45 10.80 -17.60
CA ASP A 424 1.49 11.17 -16.64
C ASP A 424 1.55 10.20 -15.43
N GLY A 425 0.57 9.31 -15.29
CA GLY A 425 0.60 8.26 -14.29
C GLY A 425 -0.67 7.40 -14.22
N TYR A 426 -0.57 6.35 -13.41
CA TYR A 426 -1.69 5.44 -13.11
C TYR A 426 -1.79 5.21 -11.60
N ILE A 427 -3.02 5.14 -11.08
CA ILE A 427 -3.34 4.76 -9.72
C ILE A 427 -4.39 3.65 -9.75
N LEU A 428 -4.07 2.51 -9.15
CA LEU A 428 -5.01 1.39 -9.00
C LEU A 428 -6.03 1.68 -7.90
N LYS A 429 -7.29 1.32 -8.16
CA LYS A 429 -8.39 1.32 -7.20
C LYS A 429 -8.42 -0.03 -6.45
N PRO A 430 -8.67 -0.05 -5.13
CA PRO A 430 -8.82 1.10 -4.24
C PRO A 430 -7.48 1.78 -3.93
N PHE A 431 -7.48 3.11 -3.84
CA PHE A 431 -6.29 3.93 -3.60
C PHE A 431 -6.26 4.53 -2.19
N SER A 432 -5.05 4.75 -1.68
CA SER A 432 -4.80 5.46 -0.41
C SER A 432 -4.21 6.85 -0.63
N GLU A 433 -4.26 7.71 0.39
CA GLU A 433 -3.58 9.01 0.40
C GLU A 433 -2.10 8.91 0.00
N ARG A 434 -1.43 7.83 0.42
CA ARG A 434 -0.02 7.57 0.06
C ARG A 434 0.15 7.36 -1.44
N ASN A 435 -0.74 6.63 -2.10
CA ASN A 435 -0.67 6.42 -3.56
C ASN A 435 -0.77 7.76 -4.29
N ILE A 436 -1.68 8.63 -3.85
CA ILE A 436 -1.90 9.96 -4.42
C ILE A 436 -0.68 10.85 -4.16
N ARG A 437 -0.15 10.85 -2.93
CA ARG A 437 1.05 11.61 -2.55
C ARG A 437 2.27 11.25 -3.40
N VAL A 438 2.50 9.95 -3.64
CA VAL A 438 3.61 9.48 -4.48
C VAL A 438 3.41 9.93 -5.93
N ALA A 439 2.22 9.73 -6.49
CA ALA A 439 1.92 10.14 -7.87
C ALA A 439 2.14 11.66 -8.06
N LEU A 440 1.65 12.48 -7.12
CA LEU A 440 1.85 13.94 -7.15
C LEU A 440 3.32 14.34 -7.03
N ARG A 441 4.14 13.59 -6.28
CA ARG A 441 5.58 13.88 -6.13
C ARG A 441 6.36 13.58 -7.40
N LEU A 442 5.99 12.52 -8.13
CA LEU A 442 6.64 12.14 -9.40
C LEU A 442 6.34 13.11 -10.54
N LEU A 443 5.29 13.92 -10.40
CA LEU A 443 4.96 14.98 -11.35
C LEU A 443 5.82 16.24 -11.17
N ARG A 444 6.46 16.47 -10.01
CA ARG A 444 7.15 17.73 -9.71
C ARG A 444 8.53 17.85 -10.33
#